data_AF-A0A7C3GJG7-F1
#
_entry.id   AF-A0A7C3GJG7-F1
#
_cell.length_a   1.000
_cell.length_b   1.000
_cell.length_c   1.000
_cell.angle_alpha   90.00
_cell.angle_beta   90.00
_cell.angle_gamma   90.00
#
_symmetry.space_group_name_H-M   'P 1'
#
loop_
_entity.id
_entity.type
_entity.pdbx_description
1 polymer ?
#
loop_
_entity_poly.entity_id
_entity_poly.type
_entity_poly.pdbx_seq_one_letter_code
_entity_poly.pdbx_strand_id
1 'polypeptide(L)'
;GGAGDDTYIFNRGDGHDTIYDYDRFNTTYAQYNAGNDTLQFGSGITVDDLILINSGNDLLVGLRETGVDFDMLFDKIIIRNWDIVNNRIETFKFDNNVTWDVDTILLNSQ
;
A
#
# COMPACT_ATOMS: atom_id res chain seq x y z
N GLY A 1 -8.95 -6.22 1.80
CA GLY A 1 -10.05 -5.50 1.17
C GLY A 1 -10.82 -6.49 0.36
N GLY A 2 -12.08 -6.17 0.12
CA GLY A 2 -12.95 -6.93 -0.75
C GLY A 2 -13.14 -6.17 -2.04
N ALA A 3 -14.39 -6.08 -2.46
CA ALA A 3 -14.80 -5.21 -3.56
C ALA A 3 -15.28 -3.86 -3.03
N GLY A 4 -15.07 -2.81 -3.82
CA GLY A 4 -15.44 -1.44 -3.49
C GLY A 4 -14.35 -0.72 -2.70
N ASP A 5 -14.59 0.56 -2.39
CA ASP A 5 -13.58 1.44 -1.81
C ASP A 5 -13.26 1.07 -0.36
N ASP A 6 -12.09 0.49 -0.12
CA ASP A 6 -11.56 0.13 1.19
C ASP A 6 -10.52 1.17 1.68
N THR A 7 -10.37 1.25 3.01
CA THR A 7 -9.32 2.05 3.64
C THR A 7 -8.54 1.21 4.65
N TYR A 8 -7.24 1.13 4.41
CA TYR A 8 -6.25 0.51 5.28
C TYR A 8 -5.54 1.59 6.05
N ILE A 9 -5.38 1.42 7.36
CA ILE A 9 -4.71 2.39 8.20
C ILE A 9 -3.39 1.78 8.66
N PHE A 10 -2.30 2.55 8.53
CA PHE A 10 -0.97 2.13 8.94
C PHE A 10 -0.29 3.20 9.80
N ASN A 11 0.13 2.81 10.99
CA ASN A 11 0.76 3.65 12.00
C ASN A 11 2.17 3.15 12.31
N ARG A 12 2.97 4.03 12.91
CA ARG A 12 4.22 3.60 13.54
C ARG A 12 3.89 2.64 14.69
N GLY A 13 4.56 1.50 14.74
CA GLY A 13 4.33 0.46 15.74
C GLY A 13 3.45 -0.69 15.29
N ASP A 14 2.84 -0.63 14.09
CA ASP A 14 1.96 -1.69 13.57
C ASP A 14 2.78 -2.94 13.15
N GLY A 15 4.08 -2.78 12.89
CA GLY A 15 4.98 -3.90 12.66
C GLY A 15 4.95 -4.38 11.20
N HIS A 16 4.80 -5.69 10.99
CA HIS A 16 4.91 -6.33 9.66
C HIS A 16 3.54 -6.80 9.18
N ASP A 17 2.94 -6.02 8.29
CA ASP A 17 1.59 -6.26 7.78
C ASP A 17 1.57 -6.78 6.34
N THR A 18 0.43 -7.35 5.94
CA THR A 18 0.19 -7.77 4.56
C THR A 18 -1.22 -7.39 4.14
N ILE A 19 -1.31 -6.64 3.04
CA ILE A 19 -2.58 -6.26 2.42
C ILE A 19 -2.85 -7.19 1.25
N TYR A 20 -4.05 -7.76 1.26
CA TYR A 20 -4.64 -8.45 0.12
C TYR A 20 -5.87 -7.66 -0.29
N ASP A 21 -5.77 -7.00 -1.42
CA ASP A 21 -6.85 -6.18 -1.97
C ASP A 21 -7.38 -6.83 -3.24
N TYR A 22 -8.05 -7.96 -3.07
CA TYR A 22 -8.66 -8.65 -4.19
C TYR A 22 -9.91 -9.35 -3.70
N ASP A 23 -10.96 -9.33 -4.52
CA ASP A 23 -12.20 -10.04 -4.20
C ASP A 23 -11.97 -11.55 -4.28
N ARG A 24 -11.75 -12.18 -3.11
CA ARG A 24 -11.59 -13.63 -2.95
C ARG A 24 -12.84 -14.43 -3.33
N PHE A 25 -14.00 -13.79 -3.53
CA PHE A 25 -15.29 -14.47 -3.60
C PHE A 25 -16.03 -14.35 -4.94
N ASN A 26 -15.55 -13.55 -5.90
CA ASN A 26 -16.27 -13.36 -7.16
C ASN A 26 -15.68 -14.17 -8.32
N THR A 27 -16.26 -15.35 -8.55
CA THR A 27 -15.96 -16.25 -9.68
C THR A 27 -16.66 -15.86 -10.98
N THR A 28 -17.41 -14.75 -10.98
CA THR A 28 -18.20 -14.28 -12.13
C THR A 28 -17.84 -12.84 -12.46
N TYR A 29 -17.06 -12.68 -13.54
CA TYR A 29 -16.52 -11.45 -14.15
C TYR A 29 -17.47 -10.22 -14.30
N ALA A 30 -18.75 -10.32 -13.95
CA ALA A 30 -19.77 -9.36 -14.37
C ALA A 30 -19.94 -8.12 -13.46
N GLN A 31 -19.41 -8.08 -12.23
CA GLN A 31 -19.45 -6.89 -11.36
C GLN A 31 -18.22 -6.78 -10.45
N TYR A 32 -17.02 -6.93 -11.00
CA TYR A 32 -15.80 -6.61 -10.24
C TYR A 32 -15.66 -5.09 -10.16
N ASN A 33 -16.07 -4.48 -9.05
CA ASN A 33 -15.66 -3.13 -8.71
C ASN A 33 -14.42 -3.26 -7.83
N ALA A 34 -13.23 -2.99 -8.39
CA ALA A 34 -11.98 -3.02 -7.63
C ALA A 34 -12.07 -2.06 -6.44
N GLY A 35 -12.67 -0.89 -6.65
CA GLY A 35 -12.66 0.19 -5.68
C GLY A 35 -11.69 1.30 -6.10
N ASN A 36 -11.65 2.36 -5.32
CA ASN A 36 -10.56 3.32 -5.24
C ASN A 36 -9.99 3.25 -3.82
N ASP A 37 -9.08 2.32 -3.63
CA ASP A 37 -8.61 1.90 -2.33
C ASP A 37 -7.55 2.83 -1.77
N THR A 38 -7.57 3.00 -0.45
CA THR A 38 -6.70 3.94 0.24
C THR A 38 -5.83 3.27 1.30
N LEU A 39 -4.51 3.49 1.21
CA LEU A 39 -3.61 3.32 2.35
C LEU A 39 -3.42 4.66 3.05
N GLN A 40 -4.01 4.80 4.22
CA GLN A 40 -3.96 5.97 5.09
C GLN A 40 -2.83 5.80 6.11
N PHE A 41 -1.80 6.63 5.99
CA PHE A 41 -0.74 6.70 6.96
C PHE A 41 -1.16 7.54 8.17
N GLY A 42 -0.80 7.06 9.36
CA GLY A 42 -1.07 7.68 10.65
C GLY A 42 -0.16 8.88 10.96
N SER A 43 -0.34 9.43 12.17
CA SER A 43 0.27 10.71 12.54
C SER A 43 1.79 10.73 12.40
N GLY A 44 2.31 11.81 11.81
CA GLY A 44 3.74 12.03 11.62
C GLY A 44 4.41 11.08 10.61
N ILE A 45 3.63 10.36 9.79
CA ILE A 45 4.14 9.63 8.63
C ILE A 45 3.91 10.50 7.40
N THR A 46 5.00 10.84 6.74
CA THR A 46 5.05 11.68 5.55
C THR A 46 5.70 10.95 4.38
N VAL A 47 5.68 11.55 3.20
CA VAL A 47 6.31 11.00 2.00
C VAL A 47 7.80 10.72 2.18
N ASP A 48 8.51 11.53 2.97
CA ASP A 48 9.95 11.39 3.21
C ASP A 48 10.29 10.18 4.09
N ASP A 49 9.30 9.70 4.85
CA ASP A 49 9.42 8.50 5.67
C ASP A 49 9.30 7.21 4.83
N LEU A 50 8.82 7.26 3.59
CA LEU A 50 8.57 6.04 2.83
C LEU A 50 9.81 5.50 2.11
N ILE A 51 9.84 4.17 2.04
CA ILE A 51 10.63 3.39 1.09
C ILE A 51 9.64 2.49 0.34
N LEU A 52 9.63 2.58 -0.99
CA LEU A 52 8.81 1.74 -1.87
C LEU A 52 9.69 0.85 -2.73
N ILE A 53 9.45 -0.46 -2.72
CA ILE A 53 10.21 -1.46 -3.48
C ILE A 53 9.24 -2.37 -4.22
N ASN A 54 9.38 -2.50 -5.53
CA ASN A 54 8.73 -3.56 -6.30
C ASN A 54 9.48 -4.86 -6.07
N SER A 55 8.79 -5.88 -5.56
CA SER A 55 9.38 -7.20 -5.29
C SER A 55 8.53 -8.29 -5.90
N GLY A 56 8.97 -8.80 -7.05
CA GLY A 56 8.18 -9.74 -7.84
C GLY A 56 6.87 -9.08 -8.30
N ASN A 57 5.74 -9.63 -7.85
CA ASN A 57 4.40 -9.11 -8.13
C ASN A 57 3.83 -8.27 -6.97
N ASP A 58 4.59 -8.04 -5.90
CA ASP A 58 4.17 -7.34 -4.71
C ASP A 58 4.82 -5.93 -4.65
N LEU A 59 4.14 -4.98 -3.98
CA LEU A 59 4.73 -3.70 -3.60
C LEU A 59 5.05 -3.74 -2.11
N LEU A 60 6.31 -3.50 -1.76
CA LEU A 60 6.76 -3.39 -0.39
C LEU A 60 6.78 -1.91 0.00
N VAL A 61 6.14 -1.59 1.12
CA VAL A 61 6.07 -0.24 1.70
C VAL A 61 6.72 -0.28 3.07
N GLY A 62 7.76 0.51 3.31
CA GLY A 62 8.46 0.54 4.60
C GLY A 62 8.59 1.96 5.14
N LEU A 63 8.61 2.09 6.47
CA LEU A 63 8.99 3.34 7.12
C LEU A 63 10.51 3.36 7.32
N ARG A 64 11.17 4.39 6.77
CA ARG A 64 12.62 4.56 6.78
C ARG A 64 13.15 4.66 8.20
N GLU A 65 14.15 3.84 8.49
CA GLU A 65 14.98 3.94 9.69
C GLU A 65 16.44 4.19 9.27
N THR A 66 17.09 5.16 9.91
CA THR A 66 18.45 5.56 9.54
C THR A 66 19.43 4.41 9.72
N GLY A 67 20.06 4.00 8.61
CA GLY A 67 21.08 2.93 8.61
C GLY A 67 20.51 1.52 8.73
N VAL A 68 19.21 1.33 8.51
CA VAL A 68 18.53 0.03 8.57
C VAL A 68 18.10 -0.36 7.16
N ASP A 69 18.47 -1.57 6.75
CA ASP A 69 18.03 -2.14 5.47
C ASP A 69 16.54 -2.50 5.52
N PHE A 70 15.89 -2.50 4.35
CA PHE A 70 14.44 -2.73 4.24
C PHE A 70 13.95 -3.97 5.01
N ASP A 71 14.69 -5.08 4.90
CA ASP A 71 14.31 -6.35 5.53
C ASP A 71 14.28 -6.27 7.07
N MET A 72 15.04 -5.34 7.66
CA MET A 72 15.15 -5.13 9.10
C MET A 72 14.26 -4.01 9.64
N LEU A 73 13.54 -3.27 8.78
CA LEU A 73 12.62 -2.22 9.23
C LEU A 73 11.57 -2.77 10.18
N PHE A 74 11.25 -2.01 11.22
CA PHE A 74 10.24 -2.38 12.20
C PHE A 74 8.84 -2.31 11.60
N ASP A 75 8.53 -1.21 10.91
CA ASP A 75 7.21 -0.96 10.31
C ASP A 75 7.27 -1.12 8.78
N LYS A 76 6.59 -2.16 8.27
CA LYS A 76 6.46 -2.41 6.82
C LYS A 76 5.18 -3.14 6.46
N ILE A 77 4.69 -2.88 5.25
CA ILE A 77 3.55 -3.52 4.61
C ILE A 77 4.00 -4.22 3.33
N ILE A 78 3.45 -5.40 3.09
CA ILE A 78 3.47 -6.06 1.77
C ILE A 78 2.09 -5.91 1.13
N ILE A 79 1.97 -5.18 0.04
CA ILE A 79 0.76 -5.10 -0.79
C ILE A 79 0.87 -6.17 -1.88
N ARG A 80 -0.03 -7.15 -1.82
CA ARG A 80 0.08 -8.37 -2.61
C ARG A 80 -0.54 -8.22 -4.00
N ASN A 81 0.12 -8.78 -5.02
CA ASN A 81 -0.33 -8.76 -6.42
C ASN A 81 -0.50 -7.34 -6.98
N TRP A 82 0.38 -6.42 -6.60
CA TRP A 82 0.42 -5.03 -7.07
C TRP A 82 0.53 -4.89 -8.60
N ASP A 83 1.13 -5.87 -9.28
CA ASP A 83 1.21 -5.87 -10.75
C ASP A 83 -0.16 -6.05 -11.44
N ILE A 84 -1.15 -6.61 -10.73
CA ILE A 84 -2.53 -6.73 -11.18
C ILE A 84 -3.25 -5.42 -10.87
N VAL A 85 -3.58 -4.66 -11.91
CA VAL A 85 -4.22 -3.33 -11.81
C VAL A 85 -5.44 -3.32 -10.88
N ASN A 86 -6.25 -4.38 -10.91
CA ASN A 86 -7.47 -4.52 -10.12
C ASN A 86 -7.24 -4.95 -8.65
N ASN A 87 -5.99 -5.09 -8.24
CA ASN A 87 -5.59 -5.45 -6.88
C ASN A 87 -4.70 -4.39 -6.22
N ARG A 88 -4.58 -3.23 -6.85
CA ARG A 88 -3.73 -2.14 -6.35
C ARG A 88 -4.48 -1.38 -5.27
N ILE A 89 -3.68 -0.64 -4.52
CA ILE A 89 -4.15 0.50 -3.74
C ILE A 89 -3.93 1.74 -4.61
N GLU A 90 -5.01 2.44 -4.96
CA GLU A 90 -4.95 3.59 -5.87
C GLU A 90 -4.46 4.87 -5.20
N THR A 91 -4.67 4.99 -3.88
CA THR A 91 -4.40 6.22 -3.14
C THR A 91 -3.55 5.96 -1.90
N PHE A 92 -2.42 6.66 -1.79
CA PHE A 92 -1.70 6.79 -0.53
C PHE A 92 -2.02 8.15 0.07
N LYS A 93 -2.49 8.19 1.32
CA LYS A 93 -2.85 9.43 2.01
C LYS A 93 -2.03 9.60 3.28
N PHE A 94 -1.38 10.75 3.39
CA PHE A 94 -0.44 11.07 4.47
C PHE A 94 -1.09 11.98 5.52
N ASP A 95 -0.48 12.05 6.71
CA ASP A 95 -0.97 12.85 7.84
C ASP A 95 -1.08 14.35 7.51
N ASN A 96 -0.19 14.85 6.66
CA ASN A 96 -0.16 16.25 6.23
C ASN A 96 -1.12 16.58 5.08
N ASN A 97 -2.11 15.71 4.80
CA ASN A 97 -3.04 15.79 3.67
C ASN A 97 -2.41 15.68 2.28
N VAL A 98 -1.12 15.35 2.17
CA VAL A 98 -0.56 14.93 0.89
C VAL A 98 -1.23 13.63 0.46
N THR A 99 -1.49 13.53 -0.84
CA THR A 99 -2.00 12.31 -1.47
C THR A 99 -1.12 11.96 -2.65
N TRP A 100 -0.84 10.67 -2.82
CA TRP A 100 -0.26 10.10 -4.02
C TRP A 100 -1.31 9.25 -4.71
N ASP A 101 -1.49 9.49 -6.00
CA ASP A 101 -2.21 8.59 -6.89
C ASP A 101 -1.32 7.42 -7.33
N VAL A 102 -1.91 6.46 -8.04
CA VAL A 102 -1.21 5.28 -8.52
C VAL A 102 0.02 5.62 -9.38
N ASP A 103 -0.06 6.65 -10.22
CA ASP A 103 1.07 7.06 -11.07
C ASP A 103 2.24 7.58 -10.23
N THR A 104 1.94 8.35 -9.18
CA THR A 104 2.94 8.84 -8.23
C THR A 104 3.55 7.69 -7.41
N ILE A 105 2.74 6.73 -6.98
CA ILE A 105 3.21 5.53 -6.25
C ILE A 105 4.17 4.73 -7.15
N LEU A 106 3.78 4.48 -8.40
CA LEU A 106 4.60 3.75 -9.37
C LEU A 106 5.92 4.47 -9.65
N LEU A 107 5.89 5.79 -9.83
CA LEU A 107 7.09 6.60 -10.09
C LEU A 107 8.09 6.57 -8.92
N ASN A 108 7.63 6.43 -7.68
CA ASN A 108 8.46 6.39 -6.48
C ASN A 108 8.84 4.98 -6.02
N SER A 109 8.29 3.93 -6.65
CA SER A 109 8.65 2.54 -6.38
C SER A 109 9.91 2.13 -7.16
N GLN A 110 10.92 1.62 -6.46
CA GLN A 110 12.20 1.17 -7.06
C GLN A 110 12.18 -0.31 -7.40
#